data_AF-A0A2T2VJS6-F1
#
_entry.id   AF-A0A2T2VJS6-F1
#
_cell.length_a   1.000
_cell.length_b   1.000
_cell.length_c   1.000
_cell.angle_alpha   90.00
_cell.angle_beta   90.00
_cell.angle_gamma   90.00
#
_symmetry.space_group_name_H-M   'P 1'
#
loop_
_entity.id
_entity.type
_entity.pdbx_description
1 polymer ?
#
loop_
_entity_poly.entity_id
_entity_poly.type
_entity_poly.pdbx_seq_one_letter_code
_entity_poly.pdbx_strand_id
1 'polypeptide(L)'
;MKSPNQNIIPYVVFMLISPIIGLFNGLIQKKLSLHNKKWILIVFSLLFVSVIHWPSESADGKSNLTIIKENYQNVSFEVFIQDLKSILTFSGRTEYQDPYAHILAMISGSIFGIPFLAIFISGFIYAYCFWGSIIKMIQTYPKQRYSWLFIGFFVFFISLKFLHDFQTIRSWTGLWILFFGAISYYTTGNKKYLWLFFIPPFVHFMYFLIALPSWIVLYFGNRALIYSIVFTLSFFTTIINPSILLNLLRSAPLGADKVQSYLVEDELEKGKNIGYKKITRHRFYDIL
;
A
#
# COMPACT_ATOMS: atom_id res chain seq x y z
N MET A 1 13.30 -5.46 -36.10
CA MET A 1 11.85 -5.71 -36.29
C MET A 1 11.18 -5.83 -34.92
N LYS A 2 10.24 -4.94 -34.56
CA LYS A 2 9.40 -5.14 -33.37
C LYS A 2 8.45 -6.30 -33.68
N SER A 3 8.63 -7.44 -32.99
CA SER A 3 7.66 -8.53 -33.00
C SER A 3 6.25 -7.96 -32.75
N PRO A 4 5.22 -8.38 -33.51
CA PRO A 4 3.84 -7.98 -33.23
C PRO A 4 3.53 -8.33 -31.77
N ASN A 5 3.06 -7.34 -31.02
CA ASN A 5 2.77 -7.47 -29.60
C ASN A 5 1.58 -8.44 -29.48
N GLN A 6 1.84 -9.70 -29.11
CA GLN A 6 0.78 -10.71 -29.04
C GLN A 6 -0.29 -10.30 -28.02
N ASN A 7 -1.54 -10.57 -28.36
CA ASN A 7 -2.70 -10.23 -27.54
C ASN A 7 -2.68 -11.04 -26.22
N ILE A 8 -2.97 -10.39 -25.09
CA ILE A 8 -3.05 -11.04 -23.77
C ILE A 8 -4.37 -11.78 -23.54
N ILE A 9 -5.41 -11.49 -24.32
CA ILE A 9 -6.78 -11.99 -24.12
C ILE A 9 -6.85 -13.52 -23.95
N PRO A 10 -6.19 -14.36 -24.78
CA PRO A 10 -6.29 -15.81 -24.63
C PRO A 10 -5.81 -16.29 -23.25
N TYR A 11 -4.76 -15.67 -22.71
CA TYR A 11 -4.21 -16.02 -21.39
C TYR A 11 -5.13 -15.58 -20.26
N VAL A 12 -5.77 -14.41 -20.40
CA VAL A 12 -6.78 -13.92 -19.45
C VAL A 12 -8.01 -14.85 -19.45
N VAL A 13 -8.48 -15.27 -20.63
CA VAL A 13 -9.59 -16.24 -20.73
C VAL A 13 -9.21 -17.56 -20.07
N PHE A 14 -7.99 -18.07 -20.30
CA PHE A 14 -7.52 -19.26 -19.60
C PHE A 14 -7.43 -19.07 -18.08
N MET A 15 -7.09 -17.86 -17.59
CA MET A 15 -7.09 -17.59 -16.15
C MET A 15 -8.48 -17.66 -15.52
N LEU A 16 -9.54 -17.37 -16.26
CA LEU A 16 -10.92 -17.51 -15.75
C LEU A 16 -11.32 -18.97 -15.53
N ILE A 17 -10.74 -19.90 -16.31
CA ILE A 17 -10.96 -21.35 -16.18
C ILE A 17 -9.99 -21.94 -15.14
N SER A 18 -8.71 -21.58 -15.25
CA SER A 18 -7.65 -22.03 -14.37
C SER A 18 -6.59 -20.92 -14.21
N PRO A 19 -6.64 -20.14 -13.11
CA PRO A 19 -5.73 -19.02 -12.89
C PRO A 19 -4.25 -19.41 -13.00
N ILE A 20 -3.88 -20.59 -12.51
CA ILE A 20 -2.51 -21.09 -12.53
C ILE A 20 -2.07 -21.44 -13.96
N ILE A 21 -2.90 -22.14 -14.72
CA ILE A 21 -2.57 -22.53 -16.10
C ILE A 21 -2.49 -21.27 -16.99
N GLY A 22 -3.44 -20.34 -16.85
CA GLY A 22 -3.43 -19.07 -17.59
C GLY A 22 -2.19 -18.23 -17.27
N LEU A 23 -1.78 -18.17 -16.00
CA LEU A 23 -0.54 -17.51 -15.56
C LEU A 23 0.69 -18.17 -16.18
N PHE A 24 0.83 -19.48 -16.04
CA PHE A 24 1.99 -20.23 -16.51
C PHE A 24 2.17 -20.08 -18.03
N ASN A 25 1.08 -20.27 -18.79
CA ASN A 25 1.07 -20.11 -20.25
C ASN A 25 1.43 -18.68 -20.67
N GLY A 26 0.92 -17.68 -19.95
CA GLY A 26 1.23 -16.28 -20.20
C GLY A 26 2.69 -15.90 -19.93
N LEU A 27 3.28 -16.42 -18.86
CA LEU A 27 4.64 -16.07 -18.46
C LEU A 27 5.72 -16.75 -19.32
N ILE A 28 5.49 -18.01 -19.74
CA ILE A 28 6.46 -18.78 -20.55
C ILE A 28 6.47 -18.32 -22.01
N GLN A 29 5.39 -17.70 -22.49
CA GLN A 29 5.33 -17.24 -23.86
C GLN A 29 6.45 -16.24 -24.18
N LYS A 30 7.36 -16.64 -25.07
CA LYS A 30 8.54 -15.85 -25.46
C LYS A 30 8.19 -14.60 -26.27
N LYS A 31 7.09 -14.66 -27.02
CA LYS A 31 6.61 -13.58 -27.90
C LYS A 31 5.84 -12.48 -27.15
N LEU A 32 5.47 -12.69 -25.88
CA LEU A 32 4.82 -11.66 -25.07
C LEU A 32 5.86 -10.66 -24.54
N SER A 33 5.57 -9.38 -24.72
CA SER A 33 6.38 -8.31 -24.15
C SER A 33 6.31 -8.32 -22.62
N LEU A 34 7.34 -7.79 -21.95
CA LEU A 34 7.32 -7.61 -20.49
C LEU A 34 6.15 -6.75 -20.02
N HIS A 35 5.72 -5.79 -20.84
CA HIS A 35 4.52 -5.00 -20.59
C HIS A 35 3.26 -5.87 -20.50
N ASN A 36 3.10 -6.80 -21.45
CA ASN A 36 1.97 -7.72 -21.46
C ASN A 36 2.03 -8.73 -20.32
N LYS A 37 3.24 -9.24 -19.99
CA LYS A 37 3.45 -10.11 -18.83
C LYS A 37 3.08 -9.43 -17.51
N LYS A 38 3.35 -8.12 -17.39
CA LYS A 38 2.88 -7.31 -16.25
C LYS A 38 1.36 -7.35 -16.11
N TRP A 39 0.62 -7.18 -17.20
CA TRP A 39 -0.84 -7.22 -17.15
C TRP A 39 -1.40 -8.60 -16.80
N ILE A 40 -0.78 -9.66 -17.32
CA ILE A 40 -1.09 -11.04 -16.95
C ILE A 40 -0.92 -11.24 -15.43
N LEU A 41 0.19 -10.76 -14.86
CA LEU A 41 0.43 -10.81 -13.42
C LEU A 41 -0.60 -9.99 -12.62
N ILE A 42 -0.95 -8.79 -13.07
CA ILE A 42 -1.97 -7.95 -12.42
C ILE A 42 -3.34 -8.61 -12.43
N VAL A 43 -3.76 -9.20 -13.56
CA VAL A 43 -5.06 -9.90 -13.66
C VAL A 43 -5.07 -11.13 -12.77
N PHE A 44 -4.01 -11.93 -12.78
CA PHE A 44 -3.87 -13.08 -11.89
C PHE A 44 -4.01 -12.66 -10.43
N SER A 45 -3.30 -11.61 -10.03
CA SER A 45 -3.36 -11.03 -8.69
C SER A 45 -4.77 -10.60 -8.29
N LEU A 46 -5.51 -9.95 -9.18
CA LEU A 46 -6.89 -9.54 -8.92
C LEU A 46 -7.83 -10.71 -8.74
N LEU A 47 -7.76 -11.70 -9.64
CA LEU A 47 -8.55 -12.93 -9.55
C LEU A 47 -8.28 -13.65 -8.23
N PHE A 48 -7.02 -13.73 -7.86
CA PHE A 48 -6.60 -14.36 -6.63
C PHE A 48 -7.20 -13.67 -5.39
N VAL A 49 -7.31 -12.35 -5.42
CA VAL A 49 -7.81 -11.55 -4.29
C VAL A 49 -9.32 -11.56 -4.17
N SER A 50 -10.01 -11.69 -5.30
CA SER A 50 -11.43 -12.01 -5.29
C SER A 50 -11.72 -13.38 -4.69
N VAL A 51 -10.75 -14.30 -4.63
CA VAL A 51 -10.93 -15.66 -4.08
C VAL A 51 -10.49 -15.73 -2.62
N ILE A 52 -9.34 -15.15 -2.25
CA ILE A 52 -8.81 -15.21 -0.87
C ILE A 52 -9.50 -14.19 0.02
N HIS A 53 -10.61 -14.63 0.62
CA HIS A 53 -11.30 -13.96 1.71
C HIS A 53 -10.78 -14.45 3.07
N TRP A 54 -9.50 -14.20 3.37
CA TRP A 54 -8.94 -14.50 4.69
C TRP A 54 -8.65 -13.22 5.48
N PRO A 55 -9.64 -12.39 5.83
CA PRO A 55 -9.40 -11.46 6.90
C PRO A 55 -9.25 -12.28 8.19
N SER A 56 -8.01 -12.53 8.61
CA SER A 56 -7.77 -12.74 10.03
C SER A 56 -8.42 -11.59 10.80
N GLU A 57 -8.88 -11.82 12.04
CA GLU A 57 -9.63 -10.80 12.78
C GLU A 57 -8.85 -9.48 12.98
N SER A 58 -7.53 -9.54 12.83
CA SER A 58 -6.58 -8.43 12.89
C SER A 58 -6.18 -7.82 11.53
N ALA A 59 -6.69 -8.30 10.40
CA ALA A 59 -6.27 -7.82 9.08
C ALA A 59 -6.82 -6.41 8.80
N ASP A 60 -5.94 -5.48 8.35
CA ASP A 60 -6.29 -4.11 7.93
C ASP A 60 -7.49 -4.09 6.96
N GLY A 61 -7.57 -5.06 6.03
CA GLY A 61 -8.71 -5.22 5.12
C GLY A 61 -10.06 -5.48 5.81
N LYS A 62 -10.10 -6.27 6.91
CA LYS A 62 -11.33 -6.53 7.68
C LYS A 62 -11.82 -5.25 8.34
N SER A 63 -10.91 -4.55 9.02
CA SER A 63 -11.20 -3.30 9.72
C SER A 63 -11.79 -2.25 8.77
N ASN A 64 -11.14 -2.07 7.61
CA ASN A 64 -11.64 -1.16 6.57
C ASN A 64 -13.02 -1.59 6.05
N LEU A 65 -13.22 -2.88 5.77
CA LEU A 65 -14.51 -3.37 5.27
C LEU A 65 -15.64 -3.12 6.28
N THR A 66 -15.37 -3.34 7.57
CA THR A 66 -16.32 -3.05 8.65
C THR A 66 -16.63 -1.55 8.72
N ILE A 67 -15.61 -0.69 8.71
CA ILE A 67 -15.81 0.77 8.71
C ILE A 67 -16.68 1.22 7.54
N ILE A 68 -16.44 0.68 6.34
CA ILE A 68 -17.21 1.04 5.14
C ILE A 68 -18.67 0.60 5.27
N LYS A 69 -18.91 -0.64 5.76
CA LYS A 69 -20.26 -1.18 5.97
C LYS A 69 -21.04 -0.38 7.01
N GLU A 70 -20.40 0.02 8.09
CA GLU A 70 -21.07 0.66 9.23
C GLU A 70 -21.22 2.17 9.06
N ASN A 71 -20.26 2.82 8.37
CA ASN A 71 -20.16 4.28 8.39
C ASN A 71 -20.22 4.94 7.01
N TYR A 72 -20.08 4.21 5.89
CA TYR A 72 -20.02 4.81 4.54
C TYR A 72 -21.16 4.39 3.60
N GLN A 73 -22.19 3.66 4.05
CA GLN A 73 -23.29 3.28 3.16
C GLN A 73 -24.16 4.48 2.71
N ASN A 74 -24.31 5.49 3.57
CA ASN A 74 -25.24 6.62 3.33
C ASN A 74 -24.58 7.98 3.59
N VAL A 75 -23.26 8.09 3.40
CA VAL A 75 -22.55 9.36 3.60
C VAL A 75 -22.84 10.30 2.44
N SER A 76 -23.29 11.52 2.75
CA SER A 76 -23.49 12.55 1.74
C SER A 76 -22.15 13.12 1.27
N PHE A 77 -22.11 13.67 0.06
CA PHE A 77 -20.91 14.29 -0.49
C PHE A 77 -20.40 15.46 0.38
N GLU A 78 -21.31 16.20 1.01
CA GLU A 78 -20.96 17.31 1.91
C GLU A 78 -20.19 16.82 3.14
N VAL A 79 -20.72 15.80 3.84
CA VAL A 79 -20.06 15.18 5.00
C VAL A 79 -18.70 14.61 4.57
N PHE A 80 -18.64 13.95 3.41
CA PHE A 80 -17.39 13.43 2.86
C PHE A 80 -16.32 14.53 2.70
N ILE A 81 -16.68 15.70 2.14
CA ILE A 81 -15.73 16.82 1.94
C ILE A 81 -15.31 17.43 3.28
N GLN A 82 -16.22 17.57 4.24
CA GLN A 82 -15.91 18.06 5.58
C GLN A 82 -14.91 17.14 6.29
N ASP A 83 -15.16 15.83 6.25
CA ASP A 83 -14.25 14.82 6.80
C ASP A 83 -12.91 14.80 6.08
N LEU A 84 -12.90 14.90 4.75
CA LEU A 84 -11.66 14.97 3.96
C LEU A 84 -10.83 16.20 4.34
N LYS A 85 -11.48 17.36 4.53
CA LYS A 85 -10.83 18.57 5.00
C LYS A 85 -10.22 18.35 6.38
N SER A 86 -11.00 17.80 7.32
CA SER A 86 -10.55 17.44 8.68
C SER A 86 -9.30 16.55 8.66
N ILE A 87 -9.27 15.51 7.81
CA ILE A 87 -8.11 14.63 7.63
C ILE A 87 -6.89 15.44 7.14
N LEU A 88 -7.06 16.28 6.13
CA LEU A 88 -5.95 17.05 5.53
C LEU A 88 -5.42 18.16 6.43
N THR A 89 -6.27 18.78 7.26
CA THR A 89 -5.88 19.82 8.22
C THR A 89 -5.54 19.26 9.60
N PHE A 90 -5.54 17.94 9.74
CA PHE A 90 -5.36 17.23 10.99
C PHE A 90 -6.29 17.72 12.13
N SER A 91 -7.52 18.12 11.78
CA SER A 91 -8.44 18.81 12.69
C SER A 91 -9.75 18.06 12.86
N GLY A 92 -9.89 17.30 13.95
CA GLY A 92 -11.11 16.58 14.29
C GLY A 92 -10.92 15.07 14.33
N ARG A 93 -12.00 14.33 14.55
CA ARG A 93 -12.02 12.86 14.58
C ARG A 93 -12.88 12.35 13.45
N THR A 94 -12.28 11.58 12.56
CA THR A 94 -12.90 10.93 11.42
C THR A 94 -12.62 9.43 11.47
N GLU A 95 -13.48 8.60 10.86
CA GLU A 95 -13.30 7.14 10.86
C GLU A 95 -12.01 6.74 10.14
N TYR A 96 -11.66 7.46 9.07
CA TYR A 96 -10.38 7.37 8.40
C TYR A 96 -9.47 8.52 8.76
N GLN A 97 -8.17 8.23 8.84
CA GLN A 97 -7.13 9.23 9.09
C GLN A 97 -6.21 9.43 7.88
N ASP A 98 -6.46 8.67 6.82
CA ASP A 98 -5.67 8.65 5.60
C ASP A 98 -6.61 9.00 4.42
N PRO A 99 -6.34 10.05 3.63
CA PRO A 99 -7.22 10.50 2.55
C PRO A 99 -7.59 9.39 1.56
N TYR A 100 -6.63 8.54 1.22
CA TYR A 100 -6.84 7.41 0.32
C TYR A 100 -7.94 6.46 0.77
N ALA A 101 -7.92 6.03 2.04
CA ALA A 101 -8.91 5.09 2.55
C ALA A 101 -10.31 5.74 2.64
N HIS A 102 -10.36 7.03 3.02
CA HIS A 102 -11.60 7.83 3.01
C HIS A 102 -12.22 7.94 1.61
N ILE A 103 -11.40 8.22 0.60
CA ILE A 103 -11.84 8.28 -0.81
C ILE A 103 -12.33 6.91 -1.27
N LEU A 104 -11.59 5.83 -0.99
CA LEU A 104 -12.02 4.49 -1.34
C LEU A 104 -13.34 4.11 -0.69
N ALA A 105 -13.55 4.48 0.56
CA ALA A 105 -14.78 4.21 1.30
C ALA A 105 -15.98 4.97 0.74
N MET A 106 -15.82 6.23 0.35
CA MET A 106 -16.86 7.00 -0.34
C MET A 106 -17.25 6.34 -1.67
N ILE A 107 -16.26 5.96 -2.48
CA ILE A 107 -16.49 5.31 -3.77
C ILE A 107 -17.19 3.96 -3.56
N SER A 108 -16.62 3.07 -2.75
CA SER A 108 -17.13 1.71 -2.58
C SER A 108 -18.45 1.66 -1.81
N GLY A 109 -18.55 2.40 -0.72
CA GLY A 109 -19.68 2.38 0.20
C GLY A 109 -20.84 3.25 -0.28
N SER A 110 -20.59 4.54 -0.52
CA SER A 110 -21.66 5.52 -0.73
C SER A 110 -22.08 5.62 -2.20
N ILE A 111 -21.12 5.58 -3.13
CA ILE A 111 -21.43 5.71 -4.57
C ILE A 111 -21.90 4.38 -5.14
N PHE A 112 -21.17 3.30 -4.91
CA PHE A 112 -21.48 2.00 -5.50
C PHE A 112 -22.32 1.08 -4.61
N GLY A 113 -22.38 1.30 -3.28
CA GLY A 113 -23.09 0.40 -2.37
C GLY A 113 -22.44 -0.98 -2.23
N ILE A 114 -21.16 -1.14 -2.63
CA ILE A 114 -20.42 -2.40 -2.61
C ILE A 114 -19.14 -2.21 -1.79
N PRO A 115 -19.16 -2.41 -0.47
CA PRO A 115 -17.99 -2.23 0.41
C PRO A 115 -16.74 -2.98 -0.06
N PHE A 116 -16.92 -4.19 -0.61
CA PHE A 116 -15.82 -5.03 -1.09
C PHE A 116 -15.05 -4.39 -2.26
N LEU A 117 -15.67 -3.46 -2.99
CA LEU A 117 -15.02 -2.75 -4.09
C LEU A 117 -13.77 -1.98 -3.63
N ALA A 118 -13.70 -1.52 -2.37
CA ALA A 118 -12.49 -0.87 -1.85
C ALA A 118 -11.28 -1.81 -1.82
N ILE A 119 -11.49 -3.08 -1.43
CA ILE A 119 -10.41 -4.09 -1.42
C ILE A 119 -9.97 -4.38 -2.85
N PHE A 120 -10.93 -4.51 -3.78
CA PHE A 120 -10.62 -4.75 -5.19
C PHE A 120 -9.82 -3.58 -5.82
N ILE A 121 -10.25 -2.34 -5.62
CA ILE A 121 -9.55 -1.15 -6.12
C ILE A 121 -8.15 -1.04 -5.50
N SER A 122 -8.05 -1.19 -4.18
CA SER A 122 -6.75 -1.13 -3.50
C SER A 122 -5.81 -2.23 -3.98
N GLY A 123 -6.35 -3.44 -4.14
CA GLY A 123 -5.64 -4.57 -4.70
C GLY A 123 -5.14 -4.33 -6.12
N PHE A 124 -5.93 -3.69 -6.97
CA PHE A 124 -5.48 -3.30 -8.31
C PHE A 124 -4.30 -2.33 -8.26
N ILE A 125 -4.39 -1.29 -7.44
CA ILE A 125 -3.32 -0.29 -7.28
C ILE A 125 -2.05 -0.96 -6.76
N TYR A 126 -2.19 -1.80 -5.74
CA TYR A 126 -1.11 -2.62 -5.19
C TYR A 126 -0.46 -3.48 -6.28
N ALA A 127 -1.24 -4.31 -6.99
CA ALA A 127 -0.74 -5.21 -8.04
C ALA A 127 -0.03 -4.46 -9.15
N TYR A 128 -0.59 -3.32 -9.57
CA TYR A 128 -0.02 -2.48 -10.62
C TYR A 128 1.36 -1.96 -10.21
N CYS A 129 1.48 -1.41 -8.99
CA CYS A 129 2.72 -0.84 -8.49
C CYS A 129 3.75 -1.93 -8.17
N PHE A 130 3.32 -3.03 -7.56
CA PHE A 130 4.14 -4.20 -7.28
C PHE A 130 4.78 -4.76 -8.55
N TRP A 131 3.96 -5.28 -9.47
CA TRP A 131 4.48 -5.91 -10.69
C TRP A 131 5.15 -4.91 -11.62
N GLY A 132 4.68 -3.66 -11.62
CA GLY A 132 5.35 -2.55 -12.30
C GLY A 132 6.78 -2.34 -11.81
N SER A 133 7.00 -2.41 -10.49
CA SER A 133 8.33 -2.27 -9.89
C SER A 133 9.22 -3.44 -10.22
N ILE A 134 8.72 -4.67 -10.09
CA ILE A 134 9.48 -5.89 -10.41
C ILE A 134 9.91 -5.89 -11.88
N ILE A 135 9.00 -5.58 -12.81
CA ILE A 135 9.33 -5.53 -14.24
C ILE A 135 10.37 -4.43 -14.53
N LYS A 136 10.28 -3.27 -13.89
CA LYS A 136 11.27 -2.20 -14.04
C LYS A 136 12.65 -2.58 -13.49
N MET A 137 12.72 -3.26 -12.36
CA MET A 137 13.97 -3.81 -11.83
C MET A 137 14.63 -4.75 -12.83
N ILE A 138 13.85 -5.71 -13.35
CA ILE A 138 14.34 -6.68 -14.35
C ILE A 138 14.84 -5.97 -15.61
N GLN A 139 14.13 -4.94 -16.08
CA GLN A 139 14.52 -4.16 -17.27
C GLN A 139 15.78 -3.33 -17.04
N THR A 140 16.03 -2.88 -15.82
CA THR A 140 17.18 -2.02 -15.48
C THR A 140 18.47 -2.83 -15.41
N TYR A 141 18.40 -4.10 -14.99
CA TYR A 141 19.56 -4.97 -14.81
C TYR A 141 19.42 -6.29 -15.61
N PRO A 142 19.33 -6.23 -16.96
CA PRO A 142 19.03 -7.41 -17.79
C PRO A 142 20.19 -8.40 -17.90
N LYS A 143 21.42 -7.96 -17.64
CA LYS A 143 22.65 -8.78 -17.74
C LYS A 143 23.08 -9.40 -16.42
N GLN A 144 22.41 -9.08 -15.32
CA GLN A 144 22.75 -9.62 -14.01
C GLN A 144 22.35 -11.10 -13.96
N ARG A 145 23.35 -11.98 -13.76
CA ARG A 145 23.07 -13.39 -13.48
C ARG A 145 22.67 -13.52 -12.02
N TYR A 146 21.38 -13.74 -11.78
CA TYR A 146 20.88 -14.05 -10.44
C TYR A 146 21.12 -15.52 -10.14
N SER A 147 21.62 -15.83 -8.93
CA SER A 147 21.78 -17.21 -8.50
C SER A 147 20.41 -17.89 -8.37
N TRP A 148 20.34 -19.21 -8.56
CA TRP A 148 19.09 -19.96 -8.34
C TRP A 148 18.55 -19.80 -6.93
N LEU A 149 19.44 -19.66 -5.93
CA LEU A 149 19.07 -19.34 -4.55
C LEU A 149 18.41 -17.97 -4.43
N PHE A 150 18.96 -16.95 -5.09
CA PHE A 150 18.35 -15.62 -5.12
C PHE A 150 16.99 -15.65 -5.82
N ILE A 151 16.87 -16.35 -6.95
CA ILE A 151 15.59 -16.49 -7.68
C ILE A 151 14.57 -17.23 -6.81
N GLY A 152 14.97 -18.32 -6.16
CA GLY A 152 14.12 -19.08 -5.24
C GLY A 152 13.67 -18.23 -4.05
N PHE A 153 14.59 -17.53 -3.39
CA PHE A 153 14.27 -16.58 -2.31
C PHE A 153 13.34 -15.47 -2.79
N PHE A 154 13.59 -14.91 -3.97
CA PHE A 154 12.78 -13.85 -4.54
C PHE A 154 11.36 -14.32 -4.87
N VAL A 155 11.21 -15.50 -5.47
CA VAL A 155 9.90 -16.12 -5.73
C VAL A 155 9.18 -16.43 -4.42
N PHE A 156 9.89 -16.97 -3.43
CA PHE A 156 9.33 -17.25 -2.11
C PHE A 156 8.90 -15.97 -1.39
N PHE A 157 9.76 -14.95 -1.38
CA PHE A 157 9.48 -13.64 -0.79
C PHE A 157 8.29 -12.98 -1.47
N ILE A 158 8.27 -12.96 -2.81
CA ILE A 158 7.11 -12.48 -3.58
C ILE A 158 5.89 -13.27 -3.18
N SER A 159 5.88 -14.60 -3.26
CA SER A 159 4.69 -15.40 -2.97
C SER A 159 4.20 -15.17 -1.54
N LEU A 160 5.04 -15.24 -0.52
CA LEU A 160 4.59 -15.04 0.86
C LEU A 160 4.12 -13.61 1.14
N LYS A 161 4.94 -12.62 0.78
CA LYS A 161 4.62 -11.22 1.09
C LYS A 161 3.48 -10.70 0.23
N PHE A 162 3.48 -11.02 -1.05
CA PHE A 162 2.39 -10.65 -1.94
C PHE A 162 1.05 -11.18 -1.42
N LEU A 163 0.98 -12.44 -0.97
CA LEU A 163 -0.25 -13.04 -0.48
C LEU A 163 -0.72 -12.42 0.84
N HIS A 164 0.20 -12.21 1.78
CA HIS A 164 -0.12 -11.65 3.09
C HIS A 164 -0.55 -10.18 2.99
N ASP A 165 0.14 -9.39 2.18
CA ASP A 165 0.06 -7.94 2.22
C ASP A 165 -0.98 -7.35 1.26
N PHE A 166 -1.50 -8.14 0.32
CA PHE A 166 -2.46 -7.67 -0.69
C PHE A 166 -3.77 -7.18 -0.10
N GLN A 167 -4.18 -7.70 1.06
CA GLN A 167 -5.41 -7.29 1.74
C GLN A 167 -5.24 -6.02 2.56
N THR A 168 -4.01 -5.50 2.70
CA THR A 168 -3.79 -4.23 3.37
C THR A 168 -4.10 -3.09 2.42
N ILE A 169 -5.07 -2.26 2.82
CA ILE A 169 -5.52 -1.16 1.98
C ILE A 169 -4.46 -0.06 2.00
N ARG A 170 -3.92 0.24 3.17
CA ARG A 170 -3.09 1.44 3.39
C ARG A 170 -1.60 1.15 3.34
N SER A 171 -1.09 0.35 4.28
CA SER A 171 0.34 0.23 4.56
C SER A 171 1.12 -0.28 3.36
N TRP A 172 0.91 -1.52 2.91
CA TRP A 172 1.74 -2.05 1.84
C TRP A 172 1.45 -1.43 0.47
N THR A 173 0.21 -1.01 0.22
CA THR A 173 -0.12 -0.21 -0.97
C THR A 173 0.73 1.06 -1.04
N GLY A 174 0.86 1.80 0.06
CA GLY A 174 1.72 2.98 0.13
C GLY A 174 3.20 2.66 -0.16
N LEU A 175 3.72 1.54 0.35
CA LEU A 175 5.10 1.10 0.08
C LEU A 175 5.32 0.87 -1.41
N TRP A 176 4.43 0.13 -2.06
CA TRP A 176 4.59 -0.21 -3.47
C TRP A 176 4.39 1.00 -4.38
N ILE A 177 3.52 1.94 -4.01
CA ILE A 177 3.42 3.22 -4.72
C ILE A 177 4.72 4.01 -4.58
N LEU A 178 5.28 4.13 -3.36
CA LEU A 178 6.57 4.77 -3.07
C LEU A 178 7.69 4.15 -3.92
N PHE A 179 7.82 2.82 -3.85
CA PHE A 179 8.86 2.07 -4.54
C PHE A 179 8.70 2.16 -6.06
N PHE A 180 7.48 2.03 -6.58
CA PHE A 180 7.18 2.15 -8.00
C PHE A 180 7.46 3.56 -8.53
N GLY A 181 7.06 4.59 -7.79
CA GLY A 181 7.34 6.00 -8.11
C GLY A 181 8.85 6.25 -8.16
N ALA A 182 9.57 5.86 -7.12
CA ALA A 182 11.02 6.02 -7.02
C ALA A 182 11.76 5.30 -8.16
N ILE A 183 11.56 3.99 -8.33
CA ILE A 183 12.27 3.24 -9.37
C ILE A 183 11.89 3.75 -10.75
N SER A 184 10.63 4.12 -10.98
CA SER A 184 10.19 4.64 -12.27
C SER A 184 10.83 5.98 -12.59
N TYR A 185 10.95 6.86 -11.60
CA TYR A 185 11.62 8.14 -11.77
C TYR A 185 13.12 7.94 -12.06
N TYR A 186 13.84 7.19 -11.23
CA TYR A 186 15.29 7.00 -11.41
C TYR A 186 15.67 6.24 -12.68
N THR A 187 14.79 5.35 -13.17
CA THR A 187 15.06 4.60 -14.41
C THR A 187 14.71 5.37 -15.68
N THR A 188 13.77 6.32 -15.63
CA THR A 188 13.26 7.01 -16.84
C THR A 188 13.52 8.51 -16.89
N GLY A 189 13.86 9.14 -15.77
CA GLY A 189 13.94 10.59 -15.62
C GLY A 189 12.60 11.32 -15.75
N ASN A 190 11.49 10.60 -15.92
CA ASN A 190 10.20 11.22 -16.20
C ASN A 190 9.54 11.75 -14.92
N LYS A 191 9.40 13.09 -14.85
CA LYS A 191 8.83 13.83 -13.71
C LYS A 191 7.41 13.41 -13.32
N LYS A 192 6.64 12.79 -14.22
CA LYS A 192 5.29 12.29 -13.87
C LYS A 192 5.32 11.26 -12.72
N TYR A 193 6.43 10.54 -12.58
CA TYR A 193 6.61 9.56 -11.52
C TYR A 193 6.93 10.20 -10.15
N LEU A 194 7.28 11.50 -10.12
CA LEU A 194 7.43 12.23 -8.86
C LEU A 194 6.10 12.34 -8.12
N TRP A 195 4.98 12.50 -8.83
CA TRP A 195 3.66 12.47 -8.18
C TRP A 195 3.41 11.16 -7.43
N LEU A 196 3.75 10.02 -8.04
CA LEU A 196 3.68 8.72 -7.37
C LEU A 196 4.70 8.58 -6.23
N PHE A 197 5.81 9.30 -6.30
CA PHE A 197 6.84 9.29 -5.26
C PHE A 197 6.42 10.10 -4.01
N PHE A 198 5.61 11.15 -4.19
CA PHE A 198 5.15 12.03 -3.10
C PHE A 198 3.75 11.72 -2.57
N ILE A 199 2.93 10.92 -3.27
CA ILE A 199 1.60 10.54 -2.81
C ILE A 199 1.53 9.53 -1.63
N PRO A 200 2.54 8.70 -1.30
CA PRO A 200 2.42 7.71 -0.23
C PRO A 200 1.94 8.22 1.15
N PRO A 201 2.30 9.43 1.64
CA PRO A 201 1.74 10.00 2.86
C PRO A 201 0.22 10.18 2.84
N PHE A 202 -0.39 10.35 1.66
CA PHE A 202 -1.85 10.42 1.49
C PHE A 202 -2.49 9.03 1.46
N VAL A 203 -1.70 7.98 1.22
CA VAL A 203 -2.12 6.57 1.25
C VAL A 203 -2.08 6.04 2.67
N HIS A 204 -0.99 6.32 3.37
CA HIS A 204 -0.82 6.04 4.78
C HIS A 204 0.14 7.05 5.40
N PHE A 205 -0.32 7.76 6.44
CA PHE A 205 0.40 8.89 7.02
C PHE A 205 1.83 8.55 7.47
N MET A 206 2.10 7.32 7.94
CA MET A 206 3.45 6.90 8.34
C MET A 206 4.48 6.97 7.19
N TYR A 207 4.03 6.96 5.94
CA TYR A 207 4.93 7.20 4.81
C TYR A 207 5.47 8.62 4.73
N PHE A 208 4.92 9.58 5.46
CA PHE A 208 5.57 10.87 5.61
C PHE A 208 6.98 10.72 6.17
N LEU A 209 7.15 9.88 7.21
CA LEU A 209 8.45 9.60 7.83
C LEU A 209 9.26 8.59 7.00
N ILE A 210 8.62 7.49 6.56
CA ILE A 210 9.32 6.41 5.83
C ILE A 210 9.85 6.89 4.46
N ALA A 211 9.18 7.85 3.82
CA ALA A 211 9.63 8.38 2.53
C ALA A 211 10.78 9.40 2.65
N LEU A 212 11.03 9.99 3.83
CA LEU A 212 12.06 11.03 4.02
C LEU A 212 13.45 10.60 3.50
N PRO A 213 13.99 9.41 3.83
CA PRO A 213 15.29 9.01 3.30
C PRO A 213 15.30 9.00 1.77
N SER A 214 14.21 8.54 1.15
CA SER A 214 14.08 8.49 -0.31
C SER A 214 14.01 9.89 -0.93
N TRP A 215 13.35 10.84 -0.26
CA TRP A 215 13.29 12.25 -0.70
C TRP A 215 14.60 13.00 -0.48
N ILE A 216 15.34 12.67 0.58
CA ILE A 216 16.72 13.18 0.80
C ILE A 216 17.60 12.74 -0.36
N VAL A 217 17.55 11.46 -0.76
CA VAL A 217 18.30 10.96 -1.92
C VAL A 217 17.86 11.66 -3.21
N LEU A 218 16.55 11.92 -3.37
CA LEU A 218 16.01 12.63 -4.53
C LEU A 218 16.60 14.05 -4.65
N TYR A 219 16.73 14.77 -3.53
CA TYR A 219 17.20 16.15 -3.52
C TYR A 219 18.73 16.27 -3.53
N PHE A 220 19.43 15.47 -2.72
CA PHE A 220 20.89 15.57 -2.54
C PHE A 220 21.70 14.63 -3.45
N GLY A 221 21.03 13.75 -4.19
CA GLY A 221 21.65 12.79 -5.10
C GLY A 221 22.21 11.56 -4.41
N ASN A 222 22.97 10.75 -5.15
CA ASN A 222 23.62 9.54 -4.62
C ASN A 222 24.89 9.89 -3.84
N ARG A 223 24.80 9.88 -2.51
CA ARG A 223 25.92 10.09 -1.59
C ARG A 223 26.12 8.85 -0.72
N ALA A 224 26.31 7.70 -1.36
CA ALA A 224 26.36 6.38 -0.71
C ALA A 224 27.19 6.35 0.58
N LEU A 225 28.41 6.90 0.57
CA LEU A 225 29.27 6.93 1.77
C LEU A 225 28.62 7.69 2.94
N ILE A 226 28.07 8.88 2.69
CA ILE A 226 27.40 9.68 3.73
C ILE A 226 26.18 8.94 4.26
N TYR A 227 25.36 8.37 3.38
CA TYR A 227 24.18 7.61 3.79
C TYR A 227 24.55 6.36 4.59
N SER A 228 25.60 5.65 4.21
CA SER A 228 26.14 4.52 4.97
C SER A 228 26.65 4.94 6.35
N ILE A 229 27.39 6.05 6.45
CA ILE A 229 27.86 6.57 7.74
C ILE A 229 26.68 6.92 8.65
N VAL A 230 25.69 7.67 8.14
CA VAL A 230 24.49 8.04 8.92
C VAL A 230 23.71 6.80 9.35
N PHE A 231 23.53 5.83 8.46
CA PHE A 231 22.86 4.57 8.78
C PHE A 231 23.63 3.79 9.85
N THR A 232 24.95 3.64 9.73
CA THR A 232 25.77 2.97 10.75
C THR A 232 25.72 3.71 12.09
N LEU A 233 25.80 5.04 12.10
CA LEU A 233 25.70 5.84 13.32
C LEU A 233 24.33 5.71 14.00
N SER A 234 23.26 5.45 13.25
CA SER A 234 21.92 5.23 13.81
C SER A 234 21.79 3.96 14.67
N PHE A 235 22.74 3.01 14.59
CA PHE A 235 22.79 1.86 15.50
C PHE A 235 23.39 2.21 16.86
N PHE A 236 24.25 3.21 16.92
CA PHE A 236 24.96 3.61 18.15
C PHE A 236 24.33 4.83 18.81
N THR A 237 23.52 5.58 18.07
CA THR A 237 22.93 6.83 18.52
C THR A 237 21.48 6.91 18.10
N THR A 238 20.64 7.40 19.02
CA THR A 238 19.26 7.72 18.72
C THR A 238 19.21 9.13 18.13
N ILE A 239 19.41 9.25 16.81
CA ILE A 239 19.41 10.54 16.10
C ILE A 239 18.05 11.25 16.28
N ILE A 240 16.95 10.49 16.31
CA ILE A 240 15.59 10.99 16.59
C ILE A 240 15.11 10.32 17.86
N ASN A 241 15.03 11.07 18.97
CA ASN A 241 14.48 10.57 20.22
C ASN A 241 12.99 10.23 20.06
N PRO A 242 12.58 8.95 20.15
CA PRO A 242 11.19 8.55 19.97
C PRO A 242 10.24 9.24 20.93
N SER A 243 10.67 9.55 22.16
CA SER A 243 9.86 10.24 23.15
C SER A 243 9.50 11.67 22.72
N ILE A 244 10.41 12.38 22.07
CA ILE A 244 10.15 13.73 21.54
C ILE A 244 9.12 13.65 20.41
N LEU A 245 9.28 12.70 19.49
CA LEU A 245 8.35 12.48 18.40
C LEU A 245 6.95 12.09 18.92
N LEU A 246 6.89 11.20 19.90
CA LEU A 246 5.63 10.79 20.54
C LEU A 246 4.95 11.94 21.27
N ASN A 247 5.71 12.80 21.96
CA ASN A 247 5.15 13.98 22.62
C ASN A 247 4.62 15.00 21.61
N LEU A 248 5.33 15.21 20.49
CA LEU A 248 4.86 16.05 19.39
C LEU A 248 3.57 15.49 18.78
N LEU A 249 3.52 14.19 18.50
CA LEU A 249 2.32 13.54 17.96
C LEU A 249 1.14 13.63 18.93
N ARG A 250 1.36 13.44 20.24
CA ARG A 250 0.30 13.57 21.26
C ARG A 250 -0.26 14.97 21.40
N SER A 251 0.49 16.01 21.01
CA SER A 251 0.02 17.39 21.05
C SER A 251 -1.04 17.69 19.98
N ALA A 252 -1.10 16.89 18.91
CA ALA A 252 -2.15 16.97 17.89
C ALA A 252 -3.30 16.01 18.23
N PRO A 253 -4.59 16.43 18.15
CA PRO A 253 -5.73 15.57 18.47
C PRO A 253 -5.71 14.21 17.74
N LEU A 254 -5.42 14.20 16.45
CA LEU A 254 -5.31 12.97 15.65
C LEU A 254 -4.05 12.15 15.97
N GLY A 255 -2.97 12.82 16.36
CA GLY A 255 -1.73 12.13 16.71
C GLY A 255 -1.80 11.44 18.07
N ALA A 256 -2.55 11.99 19.04
CA ALA A 256 -2.83 11.34 20.32
C ALA A 256 -3.58 10.01 20.13
N ASP A 257 -4.64 10.02 19.31
CA ASP A 257 -5.43 8.81 19.02
C ASP A 257 -4.59 7.74 18.30
N LYS A 258 -3.70 8.14 17.39
CA LYS A 258 -2.75 7.23 16.72
C LYS A 258 -1.75 6.61 17.68
N VAL A 259 -1.12 7.42 18.53
CA VAL A 259 -0.16 6.91 19.52
C VAL A 259 -0.85 5.91 20.44
N GLN A 260 -2.09 6.18 20.85
CA GLN A 260 -2.86 5.25 21.66
C GLN A 260 -3.20 3.94 20.92
N SER A 261 -3.55 3.99 19.63
CA SER A 261 -3.83 2.77 18.86
C SER A 261 -2.60 1.87 18.72
N TYR A 262 -1.42 2.44 18.47
CA TYR A 262 -0.17 1.66 18.39
C TYR A 262 0.19 1.01 19.73
N LEU A 263 -0.02 1.71 20.85
CA LEU A 263 0.24 1.14 22.19
C LEU A 263 -0.69 -0.03 22.51
N VAL A 264 -1.96 0.05 22.10
CA VAL A 264 -2.93 -1.03 22.28
C VAL A 264 -2.60 -2.23 21.38
N GLU A 265 -2.22 -2.00 20.12
CA GLU A 265 -1.77 -3.07 19.20
C GLU A 265 -0.54 -3.80 19.75
N ASP A 266 0.48 -3.07 20.21
CA ASP A 266 1.70 -3.63 20.82
C ASP A 266 1.40 -4.48 22.08
N GLU A 267 0.43 -4.08 22.89
CA GLU A 267 0.04 -4.80 24.11
C GLU A 267 -0.79 -6.06 23.82
N LEU A 268 -1.64 -6.01 22.78
CA LEU A 268 -2.38 -7.18 22.28
C LEU A 268 -1.44 -8.21 21.64
N GLU A 269 -0.44 -7.78 20.85
CA GLU A 269 0.59 -8.66 20.31
C GLU A 269 1.43 -9.33 21.41
N LYS A 270 1.61 -8.66 22.55
CA LYS A 270 2.28 -9.20 23.74
C LYS A 270 1.38 -10.07 24.63
N GLY A 271 0.16 -10.38 24.19
CA GLY A 271 -0.75 -11.28 24.88
C GLY A 271 -1.33 -10.72 26.19
N LYS A 272 -1.27 -9.41 26.42
CA LYS A 272 -1.94 -8.81 27.57
C LYS A 272 -3.42 -8.62 27.26
N ASN A 273 -4.29 -9.26 28.05
CA ASN A 273 -5.73 -9.04 28.01
C ASN A 273 -6.05 -7.64 28.54
N ILE A 274 -6.01 -6.64 27.67
CA ILE A 274 -6.60 -5.35 27.95
C ILE A 274 -8.10 -5.54 27.74
N GLY A 275 -8.90 -5.42 28.81
CA GLY A 275 -10.34 -5.39 28.68
C GLY A 275 -10.72 -4.31 27.67
N TYR A 276 -11.31 -4.71 26.54
CA TYR A 276 -11.84 -3.80 25.53
C TYR A 276 -12.89 -2.93 26.21
N LYS A 277 -12.49 -1.79 26.78
CA LYS A 277 -13.40 -0.69 27.01
C LYS A 277 -13.73 -0.23 25.60
N LYS A 278 -14.88 -0.66 25.09
CA LYS A 278 -15.47 -0.19 23.85
C LYS A 278 -15.39 1.33 23.92
N ILE A 279 -14.40 1.92 23.25
CA ILE A 279 -14.32 3.36 23.11
C ILE A 279 -15.54 3.67 22.26
N THR A 280 -16.64 4.07 22.91
CA THR A 280 -17.75 4.72 22.24
C THR A 280 -17.15 5.94 21.58
N ARG A 281 -16.80 5.81 20.30
CA ARG A 281 -16.46 6.92 19.43
C ARG A 281 -17.74 7.75 19.35
N HIS A 282 -17.89 8.70 20.27
CA HIS A 282 -18.91 9.74 20.14
C HIS A 282 -18.60 10.47 18.83
N ARG A 283 -19.54 10.40 17.88
CA ARG A 283 -19.41 11.09 16.60
C ARG A 283 -19.48 12.58 16.88
N PHE A 284 -18.81 13.38 16.05
CA PHE A 284 -18.94 14.84 16.12
C PHE A 284 -20.39 15.30 15.94
N TYR A 285 -21.22 14.50 15.24
CA TYR A 285 -22.64 14.73 15.05
C TYR A 285 -23.53 14.28 16.22
N ASP A 286 -23.00 13.60 17.25
CA ASP A 286 -23.78 13.24 18.44
C ASP A 286 -23.85 14.41 19.46
N ILE A 287 -23.26 15.56 19.12
CA ILE A 287 -23.16 16.77 19.97
C ILE A 287 -23.88 17.98 19.33
N LEU A 288 -24.61 17.76 18.23
CA LEU A 288 -25.50 18.76 17.61
C LEU A 288 -26.92 18.21 17.54
#